data_AF-A0A6C0QDY3-F1
#
_entry.id   AF-A0A6C0QDY3-F1
#
_cell.length_a   1.000
_cell.length_b   1.000
_cell.length_c   1.000
_cell.angle_alpha   90.00
_cell.angle_beta   90.00
_cell.angle_gamma   90.00
#
_symmetry.space_group_name_H-M   'P 1'
#
loop_
_entity.id
_entity.type
_entity.pdbx_description
1 polymer ?
#
loop_
_entity_poly.entity_id
_entity_poly.type
_entity_poly.pdbx_seq_one_letter_code
_entity_poly.pdbx_strand_id
1 'polypeptide(L)'
;MTMGLGTALMEGSAIDPVAGDFAERDLASYHVPVHADVRSVEAYWIEEDDRHLNPMGSKGIGESGIVGAAAAIGNAVHHATGVRLREAPMRPDRLLPHLN
;
A
#
# COMPACT_ATOMS: atom_id res chain seq x y z
N MET A 1 -6.88 0.53 -3.61
CA MET A 1 -6.60 -0.66 -2.78
C MET A 1 -5.38 -1.43 -3.27
N THR A 2 -5.38 -1.98 -4.48
CA THR A 2 -4.23 -2.77 -5.02
C THR A 2 -2.89 -2.04 -4.96
N MET A 3 -2.84 -0.77 -5.37
CA MET A 3 -1.60 0.03 -5.26
C MET A 3 -1.12 0.17 -3.81
N GLY A 4 -2.05 0.34 -2.86
CA GLY A 4 -1.70 0.38 -1.42
C GLY A 4 -1.20 -0.96 -0.86
N LEU A 5 -1.65 -2.10 -1.41
CA LEU A 5 -1.06 -3.41 -1.12
C LEU A 5 0.39 -3.48 -1.60
N GLY A 6 0.65 -2.97 -2.81
CA GLY A 6 1.98 -2.84 -3.38
C GLY A 6 2.89 -2.01 -2.49
N THR A 7 2.48 -0.78 -2.16
CA THR A 7 3.20 0.10 -1.23
C THR A 7 3.47 -0.56 0.11
N ALA A 8 2.50 -1.32 0.65
CA ALA A 8 2.65 -1.94 1.96
C ALA A 8 3.66 -3.08 1.99
N LEU A 9 3.72 -3.92 0.95
CA LEU A 9 4.38 -5.22 1.00
C LEU A 9 5.49 -5.43 -0.04
N MET A 10 5.55 -4.64 -1.11
CA MET A 10 6.34 -4.96 -2.31
C MET A 10 7.17 -3.77 -2.81
N GLU A 11 6.49 -2.69 -3.17
CA GLU A 11 7.03 -1.55 -3.92
C GLU A 11 8.18 -0.88 -3.15
N GLY A 12 9.27 -0.64 -3.86
CA GLY A 12 10.44 0.04 -3.32
C GLY A 12 11.60 0.00 -4.30
N SER A 13 12.31 1.11 -4.40
CA SER A 13 13.54 1.22 -5.18
C SER A 13 14.66 1.72 -4.28
N ALA A 14 15.83 1.09 -4.37
CA ALA A 14 17.05 1.55 -3.74
C ALA A 14 17.81 2.48 -4.68
N ILE A 15 18.51 3.47 -4.12
CA ILE A 15 19.47 4.29 -4.85
C ILE A 15 20.83 3.57 -4.83
N ASP A 16 21.41 3.35 -6.01
CA ASP A 16 22.78 2.86 -6.13
C ASP A 16 23.75 3.97 -5.66
N PRO A 17 24.59 3.73 -4.64
CA PRO A 17 25.47 4.77 -4.08
C PRO A 17 26.65 5.14 -5.00
N VAL A 18 26.96 4.31 -6.00
CA VAL A 18 28.03 4.56 -6.97
C VAL A 18 27.48 5.24 -8.22
N ALA A 19 26.37 4.73 -8.76
CA ALA A 19 25.77 5.23 -10.01
C ALA A 19 24.83 6.42 -9.79
N GLY A 20 24.23 6.57 -8.60
CA GLY A 20 23.28 7.64 -8.29
C GLY A 20 21.89 7.47 -8.92
N ASP A 21 21.56 6.26 -9.37
CA ASP A 21 20.30 5.93 -10.05
C ASP A 21 19.55 4.82 -9.29
N PHE A 22 18.29 4.55 -9.64
CA PHE A 22 17.51 3.48 -9.04
C PHE A 22 18.02 2.09 -9.48
N ALA A 23 18.17 1.18 -8.51
CA ALA A 23 18.54 -0.20 -8.78
C ALA A 23 17.39 -0.95 -9.47
N GLU A 24 16.17 -0.84 -8.93
CA GLU A 24 14.96 -1.43 -9.47
C GLU A 24 14.28 -0.47 -10.46
N ARG A 25 14.64 -0.58 -11.74
CA ARG A 25 14.20 0.34 -12.81
C ARG A 25 13.48 -0.36 -13.98
N ASP A 26 12.98 -1.56 -13.74
CA ASP A 26 12.14 -2.31 -14.68
C ASP A 26 10.95 -2.95 -13.93
N LEU A 27 9.98 -3.46 -14.68
CA LEU A 27 8.76 -4.07 -14.10
C LEU A 27 8.98 -5.47 -13.50
N ALA A 28 10.19 -6.02 -13.64
CA ALA A 28 10.52 -7.30 -13.02
C ALA A 28 11.10 -7.08 -11.62
N SER A 29 11.94 -6.07 -11.44
CA SER A 29 12.65 -5.72 -10.21
C SER A 29 11.83 -4.77 -9.31
N TYR A 30 11.09 -3.84 -9.90
CA TYR A 30 10.12 -3.02 -9.16
C TYR A 30 8.81 -3.80 -9.01
N HIS A 31 8.70 -4.54 -7.91
CA HIS A 31 7.57 -5.45 -7.70
C HIS A 31 6.27 -4.67 -7.48
N VAL A 32 5.28 -4.95 -8.33
CA VAL A 32 3.88 -4.55 -8.17
C VAL A 32 3.00 -5.78 -7.96
N PRO A 33 1.84 -5.67 -7.28
CA PRO A 33 0.96 -6.80 -7.08
C PRO A 33 0.48 -7.41 -8.40
N VAL A 34 0.46 -8.74 -8.46
CA VAL A 34 -0.11 -9.51 -9.58
C VAL A 34 -1.44 -10.15 -9.19
N HIS A 35 -2.10 -10.81 -10.16
CA HIS A 35 -3.40 -11.47 -9.94
C HIS A 35 -3.44 -12.41 -8.73
N ALA A 36 -2.34 -13.10 -8.43
CA ALA A 36 -2.28 -14.05 -7.32
C ALA A 36 -2.24 -13.37 -5.93
N ASP A 37 -1.84 -12.10 -5.86
CA ASP A 37 -1.66 -11.37 -4.60
C ASP A 37 -2.97 -10.74 -4.10
N VAL A 38 -3.87 -10.41 -5.03
CA VAL A 38 -5.15 -9.77 -4.72
C VAL A 38 -6.24 -10.82 -4.62
N ARG A 39 -6.59 -11.23 -3.39
CA ARG A 39 -7.60 -12.26 -3.15
C ARG A 39 -9.03 -11.73 -3.26
N SER A 40 -9.35 -10.68 -2.53
CA SER A 40 -10.69 -10.07 -2.50
C SER A 40 -10.60 -8.57 -2.23
N VAL A 41 -11.44 -7.80 -2.92
CA VAL A 41 -11.61 -6.37 -2.68
C VAL A 41 -13.11 -6.10 -2.66
N GLU A 42 -13.58 -5.60 -1.52
CA GLU A 42 -14.95 -5.13 -1.35
C GLU A 42 -14.92 -3.62 -1.18
N ALA A 43 -15.89 -2.94 -1.78
CA ALA A 43 -16.04 -1.51 -1.66
C ALA A 43 -17.50 -1.19 -1.42
N TYR A 44 -17.73 -0.30 -0.45
CA TYR A 44 -19.05 0.11 -0.01
C TYR A 44 -19.16 1.61 -0.18
N TRP A 45 -20.31 2.06 -0.67
CA TRP A 45 -20.61 3.46 -0.89
C TRP A 45 -21.49 3.96 0.23
N ILE A 46 -21.08 5.07 0.84
CA ILE A 46 -21.93 5.82 1.75
C ILE A 46 -22.65 6.85 0.90
N GLU A 47 -23.97 6.86 0.96
CA GLU A 47 -24.78 7.85 0.26
C GLU A 47 -24.53 9.23 0.85
N GLU A 48 -24.15 10.19 0.01
CA GLU A 48 -23.89 11.56 0.38
C GLU A 48 -24.23 12.50 -0.79
N ASP A 49 -24.94 13.60 -0.50
CA ASP A 49 -25.20 14.71 -1.44
C ASP A 49 -24.69 16.01 -0.79
N ASP A 50 -23.54 16.50 -1.25
CA ASP A 50 -22.90 17.70 -0.70
C ASP A 50 -23.00 18.89 -1.66
N ARG A 51 -24.17 19.54 -1.63
CA ARG A 51 -24.45 20.72 -2.45
C ARG A 51 -23.69 21.98 -2.03
N HIS A 52 -23.05 21.97 -0.85
CA HIS A 52 -22.20 23.08 -0.43
C HIS A 52 -20.85 23.04 -1.15
N LEU A 53 -20.35 21.84 -1.44
CA LEU A 53 -19.06 21.66 -2.09
C LEU A 53 -19.08 22.06 -3.57
N ASN A 54 -20.07 21.59 -4.32
CA ASN A 54 -20.25 21.92 -5.74
C ASN A 54 -21.68 21.61 -6.22
N PRO A 55 -22.12 22.17 -7.37
CA PRO A 55 -23.47 21.96 -7.89
C PRO A 55 -23.83 20.49 -8.21
N MET A 56 -22.84 19.63 -8.39
CA MET A 56 -23.03 18.20 -8.68
C MET A 56 -23.22 17.36 -7.42
N GLY A 57 -22.99 17.92 -6.23
CA GLY A 57 -23.09 17.19 -4.95
C GLY A 57 -22.04 16.10 -4.74
N SER A 58 -21.07 15.97 -5.65
CA SER A 58 -20.15 14.83 -5.73
C SER A 58 -18.74 15.16 -5.22
N LYS A 59 -17.97 14.13 -4.88
CA LYS A 59 -16.60 14.23 -4.35
C LYS A 59 -15.65 13.35 -5.14
N GLY A 60 -14.38 13.77 -5.22
CA GLY A 60 -13.33 12.94 -5.80
C GLY A 60 -13.02 11.73 -4.90
N ILE A 61 -12.91 10.53 -5.48
CA ILE A 61 -12.66 9.28 -4.74
C ILE A 61 -11.36 8.56 -5.16
N GLY A 62 -10.70 9.02 -6.23
CA GLY A 62 -9.57 8.30 -6.84
C GLY A 62 -8.42 7.99 -5.87
N GLU A 63 -8.14 8.90 -4.93
CA GLU A 63 -7.05 8.74 -3.96
C GLU A 63 -7.51 8.08 -2.64
N SER A 64 -8.79 8.20 -2.28
CA SER A 64 -9.29 7.71 -0.98
C SER A 64 -9.05 6.21 -0.79
N GLY A 65 -9.13 5.44 -1.88
CA GLY A 65 -8.87 4.00 -1.87
C GLY A 65 -7.39 3.61 -1.68
N ILE A 66 -6.44 4.54 -1.67
CA ILE A 66 -5.02 4.25 -1.42
C ILE A 66 -4.50 4.85 -0.11
N VAL A 67 -4.96 6.05 0.29
CA VAL A 67 -4.39 6.82 1.42
C VAL A 67 -4.24 6.00 2.71
N GLY A 68 -5.24 5.21 3.09
CA GLY A 68 -5.22 4.41 4.32
C GLY A 68 -4.77 2.96 4.16
N ALA A 69 -4.60 2.48 2.93
CA ALA A 69 -4.48 1.05 2.64
C ALA A 69 -3.21 0.44 3.26
N ALA A 70 -2.04 1.09 3.09
CA ALA A 70 -0.79 0.56 3.61
C ALA A 70 -0.74 0.54 5.15
N ALA A 71 -1.28 1.59 5.79
CA ALA A 71 -1.38 1.66 7.24
C ALA A 71 -2.34 0.60 7.80
N ALA A 72 -3.46 0.34 7.13
CA ALA A 72 -4.41 -0.72 7.51
C ALA A 72 -3.74 -2.10 7.45
N ILE A 73 -2.98 -2.39 6.39
CA ILE A 73 -2.19 -3.62 6.28
C ILE A 73 -1.14 -3.71 7.39
N GLY A 74 -0.41 -2.62 7.68
CA GLY A 74 0.58 -2.61 8.76
C GLY A 74 -0.02 -2.80 10.15
N ASN A 75 -1.23 -2.29 10.38
CA ASN A 75 -2.01 -2.60 11.59
C ASN A 75 -2.39 -4.08 11.65
N ALA A 76 -2.77 -4.69 10.53
CA ALA A 76 -3.09 -6.12 10.46
C ALA A 76 -1.86 -7.01 10.72
N VAL A 77 -0.69 -6.66 10.16
CA VAL A 77 0.59 -7.33 10.45
C VAL A 77 0.91 -7.25 11.95
N HIS A 78 0.81 -6.06 12.53
CA HIS A 78 1.03 -5.86 13.97
C HIS A 78 0.04 -6.66 14.82
N HIS A 79 -1.25 -6.68 14.46
CA HIS A 79 -2.25 -7.48 15.14
C HIS A 79 -1.96 -8.99 15.07
N ALA A 80 -1.50 -9.49 13.92
CA ALA A 80 -1.22 -10.91 13.72
C ALA A 80 0.08 -11.38 14.40
N THR A 81 1.07 -10.51 14.56
CA THR A 81 2.44 -10.89 14.97
C THR A 81 2.90 -10.27 16.27
N GLY A 82 2.24 -9.22 16.76
CA GLY A 82 2.72 -8.36 17.84
C GLY A 82 3.86 -7.41 17.45
N VAL A 83 4.35 -7.45 16.20
CA VAL A 83 5.51 -6.69 15.73
C VAL A 83 5.07 -5.43 15.00
N ARG A 84 5.54 -4.26 15.45
CA ARG A 84 5.21 -2.97 14.83
C ARG A 84 6.32 -2.50 13.89
N LEU A 85 6.19 -2.83 12.61
CA LEU A 85 7.01 -2.23 11.56
C LEU A 85 6.52 -0.81 11.25
N ARG A 86 7.44 0.16 11.18
CA ARG A 86 7.13 1.57 10.89
C ARG A 86 7.62 2.04 9.52
N GLU A 87 8.23 1.12 8.76
CA GLU A 87 8.77 1.38 7.43
C GLU A 87 8.17 0.40 6.43
N ALA A 88 7.65 0.96 5.35
CA ALA A 88 7.26 0.19 4.18
C ALA A 88 8.47 0.00 3.24
N PRO A 89 8.45 -1.01 2.36
CA PRO A 89 7.55 -2.17 2.41
C PRO A 89 7.87 -3.09 3.61
N MET A 90 6.84 -3.71 4.17
CA MET A 90 6.93 -4.67 5.29
C MET A 90 7.33 -6.06 4.77
N ARG A 91 8.54 -6.15 4.24
CA ARG A 91 9.08 -7.38 3.63
C ARG A 91 9.37 -8.47 4.67
N PRO A 92 9.36 -9.76 4.28
CA PRO A 92 9.66 -10.86 5.18
C PRO A 92 10.99 -10.72 5.94
N ASP A 93 12.05 -10.24 5.28
CA ASP A 93 13.36 -10.02 5.89
C ASP A 93 13.34 -9.00 7.04
N ARG A 94 12.41 -8.05 7.02
CA ARG A 94 12.20 -7.08 8.11
C ARG A 94 11.36 -7.64 9.26
N LEU A 95 10.47 -8.57 8.95
CA LEU A 95 9.57 -9.17 9.95
C LEU A 95 10.23 -10.35 10.68
N LEU A 96 10.85 -11.26 9.95
CA LEU A 96 11.39 -12.53 10.45
C LEU A 96 12.33 -12.41 11.67
N PRO A 97 13.22 -11.40 11.78
CA PRO A 97 14.07 -11.22 12.96
C PRO A 97 13.32 -11.00 14.29
N HIS A 98 12.03 -10.69 14.22
CA HIS A 98 11.16 -10.45 15.37
C HIS A 98 10.24 -11.63 15.71
N LEU A 99 10.25 -12.69 14.90
CA LEU A 99 9.44 -13.88 15.10
C LEU A 99 10.28 -14.97 15.77
N ASN A 100 9.70 -15.66 16.76
CA ASN A 100 10.36 -16.76 17.48
C ASN A 100 10.21 -18.09 16.74
#